data_AF-A0A0F9QA97-F1
#
_entry.id   AF-A0A0F9QA97-F1
#
_cell.length_a   1.000
_cell.length_b   1.000
_cell.length_c   1.000
_cell.angle_alpha   90.00
_cell.angle_beta   90.00
_cell.angle_gamma   90.00
#
_symmetry.space_group_name_H-M   'P 1'
#
loop_
_entity.id
_entity.type
_entity.pdbx_description
1 polymer ?
#
loop_
_entity_poly.entity_id
_entity_poly.type
_entity_poly.pdbx_seq_one_letter_code
_entity_poly.pdbx_strand_id
1 'polypeptide(L)'
;MARLTYDIYDTAIFGAVANTLHTLFQIVQGQDAVHNRGFTNTRGAGQFPAEETFTIESIGVYPDADFIPADLESMWRGSYLELTVTNTTMLLSPLTVFAKYAAWGGHFTQATAADAAAIGKLGLGRKLPMPIEVPGGTQFKIEVFQAEATAAAMNVKCVLNGILERG
;
A
#
# COMPACT_ATOMS: atom_id res chain seq x y z
N MET A 1 18.50 21.74 9.81
CA MET A 1 17.42 20.75 9.63
C MET A 1 17.54 20.19 8.23
N ALA A 2 17.84 18.89 8.10
CA ALA A 2 17.93 18.24 6.79
C ALA A 2 16.52 17.76 6.39
N ARG A 3 16.12 18.05 5.14
CA ARG A 3 14.88 17.58 4.53
C ARG A 3 15.21 16.68 3.36
N LEU A 4 14.65 15.48 3.34
CA LEU A 4 14.87 14.49 2.29
C LEU A 4 13.53 13.99 1.77
N THR A 5 13.30 14.09 0.47
CA THR A 5 12.21 13.34 -0.18
C THR A 5 12.53 11.86 -0.08
N TYR A 6 11.64 11.10 0.54
CA TYR A 6 11.89 9.71 0.88
C TYR A 6 10.63 8.87 0.71
N ASP A 7 10.82 7.66 0.16
CA ASP A 7 9.76 6.69 -0.01
C ASP A 7 9.94 5.57 1.02
N ILE A 8 8.88 5.29 1.77
CA ILE A 8 8.78 4.06 2.55
C ILE A 8 7.74 3.13 1.95
N TYR A 9 8.00 1.84 2.04
CA TYR A 9 7.08 0.82 1.56
C TYR A 9 7.01 -0.36 2.48
N ASP A 10 5.88 -1.05 2.40
CA ASP A 10 5.64 -2.34 2.99
C ASP A 10 4.71 -3.15 2.08
N THR A 11 4.69 -4.47 2.25
CA THR A 11 4.00 -5.39 1.34
C THR A 11 2.94 -6.18 2.10
N ALA A 12 1.71 -6.18 1.61
CA ALA A 12 0.68 -7.14 2.03
C ALA A 12 0.73 -8.37 1.12
N ILE A 13 0.54 -9.56 1.68
CA ILE A 13 0.43 -10.79 0.87
C ILE A 13 -1.04 -11.16 0.77
N PHE A 14 -1.68 -10.79 -0.32
CA PHE A 14 -3.06 -11.21 -0.58
C PHE A 14 -3.04 -12.68 -0.99
N GLY A 15 -4.02 -13.46 -0.54
CA GLY A 15 -4.07 -14.90 -0.81
C GLY A 15 -5.48 -15.47 -0.87
N ALA A 16 -5.60 -16.79 -0.70
CA ALA A 16 -6.85 -17.53 -0.82
C ALA A 16 -7.90 -17.24 0.27
N VAL A 17 -7.62 -16.35 1.22
CA VAL A 17 -8.51 -16.01 2.34
C VAL A 17 -9.08 -14.60 2.16
N ALA A 18 -10.38 -14.54 1.91
CA ALA A 18 -11.16 -13.30 1.86
C ALA A 18 -11.34 -12.67 3.25
N ASN A 19 -11.72 -11.39 3.29
CA ASN A 19 -11.94 -10.62 4.52
C ASN A 19 -10.73 -10.57 5.47
N THR A 20 -9.54 -10.48 4.89
CA THR A 20 -8.28 -10.47 5.65
C THR A 20 -7.80 -9.04 5.85
N LEU A 21 -7.42 -8.68 7.07
CA LEU A 21 -6.79 -7.40 7.38
C LEU A 21 -5.28 -7.57 7.43
N HIS A 22 -4.57 -6.83 6.59
CA HIS A 22 -3.11 -6.82 6.54
C HIS A 22 -2.60 -5.56 7.24
N THR A 23 -1.93 -5.72 8.38
CA THR A 23 -1.33 -4.60 9.11
C THR A 23 0.10 -4.38 8.64
N LEU A 24 0.33 -3.24 8.00
CA LEU A 24 1.59 -2.84 7.41
C LEU A 24 2.39 -1.91 8.33
N PHE A 25 3.67 -1.80 8.02
CA PHE A 25 4.69 -1.01 8.69
C PHE A 25 4.99 -1.46 10.11
N GLN A 26 4.50 -2.63 10.55
CA GLN A 26 4.67 -3.15 11.92
C GLN A 26 5.95 -3.95 12.15
N ILE A 27 6.69 -4.27 11.09
CA ILE A 27 7.90 -5.09 11.16
C ILE A 27 9.06 -4.27 10.60
N VAL A 28 10.18 -4.23 11.32
CA VAL A 28 11.40 -3.58 10.84
C VAL A 28 12.04 -4.44 9.75
N GLN A 29 12.62 -3.80 8.74
CA GLN A 29 13.41 -4.50 7.73
C GLN A 29 14.47 -5.43 8.36
N GLY A 30 14.53 -6.67 7.87
CA GLY A 30 15.52 -7.66 8.28
C GLY A 30 15.26 -8.29 9.65
N GLN A 31 14.09 -8.08 10.25
CA GLN A 31 13.69 -8.74 11.50
C GLN A 31 13.46 -10.24 11.32
N ASP A 32 13.15 -10.70 10.10
CA ASP A 32 13.10 -12.11 9.77
C ASP A 32 13.47 -12.37 8.30
N ALA A 33 13.47 -13.65 7.91
CA ALA A 33 13.86 -14.10 6.58
C ALA A 33 12.89 -13.67 5.46
N VAL A 34 11.66 -13.29 5.80
CA VAL A 34 10.58 -12.95 4.86
C VAL A 34 10.51 -11.44 4.65
N HIS A 35 10.67 -10.65 5.72
CA HIS A 35 10.62 -9.18 5.71
C HIS A 35 11.97 -8.56 5.35
N ASN A 36 12.51 -8.99 4.20
CA ASN A 36 13.77 -8.49 3.67
C ASN A 36 13.59 -7.13 2.97
N ARG A 37 14.67 -6.62 2.35
CA ARG A 37 14.64 -5.34 1.63
C ARG A 37 13.65 -5.28 0.46
N GLY A 38 13.20 -6.40 -0.09
CA GLY A 38 12.16 -6.41 -1.11
C GLY A 38 10.76 -6.18 -0.54
N PHE A 39 10.54 -6.59 0.72
CA PHE A 39 9.25 -6.55 1.39
C PHE A 39 8.96 -5.19 2.02
N THR A 40 9.92 -4.67 2.80
CA THR A 40 9.80 -3.39 3.51
C THR A 40 11.13 -2.68 3.62
N ASN A 41 11.10 -1.35 3.69
CA ASN A 41 12.26 -0.51 4.02
C ASN A 41 12.07 0.32 5.29
N THR A 42 11.07 -0.01 6.12
CA THR A 42 10.90 0.60 7.43
C THR A 42 12.09 0.35 8.34
N ARG A 43 12.49 1.39 9.07
CA ARG A 43 13.56 1.32 10.07
C ARG A 43 13.06 1.00 11.48
N GLY A 44 11.77 1.25 11.75
CA GLY A 44 11.11 1.02 13.02
C GLY A 44 9.76 0.36 12.81
N ALA A 45 9.37 -0.50 13.76
CA ALA A 45 8.10 -1.21 13.76
C ALA A 45 7.00 -0.23 14.18
N GLY A 46 6.28 0.30 13.20
CA GLY A 46 5.16 1.22 13.38
C GLY A 46 5.57 2.57 13.93
N GLN A 47 6.85 2.96 13.87
CA GLN A 47 7.33 4.22 14.42
C GLN A 47 8.63 4.65 13.75
N PHE A 48 8.82 5.96 13.62
CA PHE A 48 10.11 6.53 13.26
C PHE A 48 10.97 6.79 14.51
N PRO A 49 12.30 6.85 14.39
CA PRO A 49 13.17 7.36 15.44
C PRO A 49 12.67 8.69 16.02
N ALA A 50 12.86 8.92 17.33
CA ALA A 50 12.31 10.09 18.02
C ALA A 50 12.82 11.44 17.48
N GLU A 51 14.01 11.43 16.87
CA GLU A 51 14.69 12.60 16.30
C GLU A 51 14.16 12.99 14.90
N GLU A 52 13.23 12.21 14.35
CA GLU A 52 12.80 12.33 12.95
C GLU A 52 11.30 12.57 12.85
N THR A 53 10.87 13.27 11.81
CA THR A 53 9.46 13.42 11.45
C THR A 53 9.28 12.98 10.00
N PHE A 54 8.22 12.21 9.73
CA PHE A 54 7.86 11.84 8.36
C PHE A 54 6.51 12.44 7.98
N THR A 55 6.52 13.26 6.92
CA THR A 55 5.31 13.89 6.39
C THR A 55 4.87 13.17 5.13
N ILE A 56 3.75 12.46 5.20
CA ILE A 56 3.17 11.70 4.09
C ILE A 56 2.47 12.67 3.15
N GLU A 57 2.92 12.74 1.89
CA GLU A 57 2.32 13.60 0.86
C GLU A 57 1.46 12.82 -0.13
N SER A 58 1.82 11.57 -0.39
CA SER A 58 1.04 10.70 -1.27
C SER A 58 1.20 9.22 -0.92
N ILE A 59 0.14 8.46 -1.20
CA ILE A 59 0.06 7.03 -0.95
C ILE A 59 -0.20 6.32 -2.28
N GLY A 60 0.61 5.31 -2.59
CA GLY A 60 0.45 4.45 -3.75
C GLY A 60 0.33 2.99 -3.36
N VAL A 61 -0.51 2.23 -4.06
CA VAL A 61 -0.68 0.79 -3.90
C VAL A 61 -0.59 0.12 -5.26
N TYR A 62 0.18 -0.96 -5.37
CA TYR A 62 0.30 -1.75 -6.60
C TYR A 62 0.67 -3.20 -6.33
N PRO A 63 0.27 -4.14 -7.20
CA PRO A 63 0.76 -5.51 -7.14
C PRO A 63 2.22 -5.59 -7.62
N ASP A 64 3.08 -6.30 -6.88
CA ASP A 64 4.50 -6.51 -7.18
C ASP A 64 4.70 -7.80 -7.99
N ALA A 65 4.55 -7.69 -9.31
CA ALA A 65 4.75 -8.71 -10.36
C ALA A 65 3.94 -10.03 -10.25
N ASP A 66 3.79 -10.72 -11.40
CA ASP A 66 3.10 -12.00 -11.62
C ASP A 66 1.72 -12.15 -10.95
N PHE A 67 0.75 -11.36 -11.41
CA PHE A 67 -0.66 -11.54 -11.07
C PHE A 67 -1.44 -12.09 -12.26
N ILE A 68 -2.46 -12.90 -11.97
CA ILE A 68 -3.46 -13.29 -12.96
C ILE A 68 -4.46 -12.13 -13.06
N PRO A 69 -4.85 -11.69 -14.27
CA PRO A 69 -5.77 -10.55 -14.44
C PRO A 69 -7.07 -10.66 -13.64
N ALA A 70 -7.61 -11.87 -13.46
CA ALA A 70 -8.80 -12.13 -12.66
C ALA A 70 -8.62 -11.74 -11.18
N ASP A 71 -7.45 -12.01 -10.60
CA ASP A 71 -7.17 -11.70 -9.20
C ASP A 71 -6.99 -10.19 -8.96
N LEU A 72 -6.61 -9.44 -10.00
CA LEU A 72 -6.43 -7.99 -9.92
C LEU A 72 -7.76 -7.29 -9.62
N GLU A 73 -8.85 -7.74 -10.26
CA GLU A 73 -10.18 -7.16 -10.00
C GLU A 73 -10.62 -7.40 -8.56
N SER A 74 -10.45 -8.64 -8.08
CA SER A 74 -10.76 -9.05 -6.70
C SER A 74 -9.92 -8.31 -5.66
N MET A 75 -8.66 -7.99 -5.95
CA MET A 75 -7.82 -7.20 -5.07
C MET A 75 -8.41 -5.81 -4.79
N TRP A 76 -8.98 -5.16 -5.80
CA TRP A 76 -9.48 -3.79 -5.71
C TRP A 76 -10.94 -3.70 -5.24
N ARG A 77 -11.76 -4.68 -5.61
CA ARG A 77 -13.20 -4.71 -5.36
C ARG A 77 -13.47 -4.92 -3.87
N GLY A 78 -14.20 -3.98 -3.25
CA GLY A 78 -14.57 -4.05 -1.83
C GLY A 78 -13.43 -3.79 -0.83
N SER A 79 -12.17 -3.81 -1.27
CA SER A 79 -10.98 -3.56 -0.46
C SER A 79 -10.82 -2.09 -0.07
N TYR A 80 -10.21 -1.83 1.08
CA TYR A 80 -9.93 -0.47 1.58
C TYR A 80 -8.52 -0.36 2.16
N LEU A 81 -8.07 0.89 2.31
CA LEU A 81 -6.87 1.25 3.07
C LEU A 81 -7.26 2.22 4.19
N GLU A 82 -6.75 1.94 5.38
CA GLU A 82 -6.83 2.81 6.55
C GLU A 82 -5.43 3.23 7.00
N LEU A 83 -5.22 4.51 7.30
CA LEU A 83 -4.01 5.02 7.96
C LEU A 83 -4.40 5.53 9.34
N THR A 84 -3.71 5.01 10.34
CA THR A 84 -3.92 5.36 11.75
C THR A 84 -2.63 5.86 12.35
N VAL A 85 -2.70 7.00 13.04
CA VAL A 85 -1.59 7.62 13.78
C VAL A 85 -2.06 7.85 15.21
N THR A 86 -1.33 7.36 16.21
CA THR A 86 -1.70 7.47 17.64
C THR A 86 -3.13 6.98 17.91
N ASN A 87 -3.52 5.83 17.34
CA ASN A 87 -4.87 5.27 17.44
C ASN A 87 -6.01 6.14 16.89
N THR A 88 -5.68 7.17 16.11
CA THR A 88 -6.66 8.01 15.41
C THR A 88 -6.62 7.70 13.91
N THR A 89 -7.78 7.35 13.35
CA THR A 89 -7.92 7.17 11.90
C THR A 89 -7.76 8.51 11.20
N MET A 90 -6.66 8.66 10.47
CA MET A 90 -6.35 9.87 9.71
C MET A 90 -6.93 9.83 8.30
N LEU A 91 -7.08 8.61 7.75
CA LEU A 91 -7.58 8.39 6.40
C LEU A 91 -8.20 7.00 6.31
N LEU A 92 -9.40 6.90 5.73
CA LEU A 92 -10.04 5.65 5.34
C LEU A 92 -10.64 5.84 3.95
N SER A 93 -10.28 4.97 3.00
CA SER A 93 -10.78 5.08 1.63
C SER A 93 -10.71 3.76 0.86
N PRO A 94 -11.54 3.58 -0.18
CA PRO A 94 -11.44 2.43 -1.05
C PRO A 94 -10.04 2.30 -1.65
N LEU A 95 -9.54 1.06 -1.71
CA LEU A 95 -8.16 0.76 -2.13
C LEU A 95 -7.88 1.27 -3.56
N THR A 96 -8.90 1.25 -4.43
CA THR A 96 -8.84 1.75 -5.80
C THR A 96 -8.37 3.20 -5.96
N VAL A 97 -8.60 4.06 -4.96
CA VAL A 97 -8.18 5.48 -5.02
C VAL A 97 -6.66 5.60 -4.89
N PHE A 98 -6.01 4.60 -4.30
CA PHE A 98 -4.56 4.57 -4.07
C PHE A 98 -3.79 3.83 -5.16
N ALA A 99 -4.45 3.28 -6.18
CA ALA A 99 -3.76 2.57 -7.27
C ALA A 99 -2.65 3.45 -7.86
N LYS A 100 -1.41 2.95 -7.89
CA LYS A 100 -0.22 3.58 -8.48
C LYS A 100 0.38 2.59 -9.49
N TYR A 101 0.99 3.07 -10.58
CA TYR A 101 1.72 2.33 -11.62
C TYR A 101 1.37 0.83 -11.81
N ALA A 102 0.92 0.46 -13.02
CA ALA A 102 0.55 -0.91 -13.44
C ALA A 102 -0.85 -1.43 -13.05
N ALA A 103 -1.84 -0.56 -12.85
CA ALA A 103 -3.21 -0.97 -13.18
C ALA A 103 -3.41 -0.75 -14.71
N TRP A 104 -3.52 -1.87 -15.42
CA TRP A 104 -3.13 -2.06 -16.81
C TRP A 104 -4.08 -1.46 -17.86
N GLY A 105 -3.64 -0.50 -18.66
CA GLY A 105 -4.38 -0.09 -19.86
C GLY A 105 -4.19 -1.07 -21.01
N GLY A 106 -5.22 -1.83 -21.37
CA GLY A 106 -5.24 -2.59 -22.61
C GLY A 106 -6.61 -3.22 -22.94
N HIS A 107 -6.88 -3.30 -24.23
CA HIS A 107 -8.10 -3.85 -24.83
C HIS A 107 -7.91 -5.36 -25.03
N PHE A 108 -8.69 -6.21 -24.37
CA PHE A 108 -8.69 -7.65 -24.66
C PHE A 108 -9.46 -7.91 -25.95
N THR A 109 -8.77 -8.25 -27.04
CA THR A 109 -9.43 -8.78 -28.23
C THR A 109 -9.85 -10.23 -28.00
N GLN A 110 -11.17 -10.39 -27.78
CA GLN A 110 -12.12 -11.41 -28.24
C GLN A 110 -11.73 -12.90 -28.25
N ALA A 111 -12.49 -13.70 -27.48
CA ALA A 111 -12.78 -15.10 -27.84
C ALA A 111 -14.19 -15.59 -27.41
N THR A 112 -14.83 -15.06 -26.36
CA THR A 112 -16.15 -15.56 -25.91
C THR A 112 -16.99 -14.50 -25.18
N ALA A 113 -18.32 -14.58 -25.35
CA ALA A 113 -19.36 -13.59 -25.05
C ALA A 113 -19.64 -13.23 -23.56
N ALA A 114 -18.64 -13.29 -22.69
CA ALA A 114 -18.72 -12.80 -21.31
C ALA A 114 -17.71 -11.68 -21.12
N ASP A 115 -18.02 -10.50 -21.68
CA ASP A 115 -17.16 -9.34 -21.64
C ASP A 115 -17.16 -8.69 -20.25
N ALA A 116 -15.99 -8.58 -19.62
CA ALA A 116 -15.71 -7.54 -18.64
C ALA A 116 -14.61 -6.65 -19.23
N ALA A 117 -15.01 -5.54 -19.85
CA ALA A 117 -14.07 -4.51 -20.29
C ALA A 117 -13.53 -3.79 -19.04
N ALA A 118 -12.47 -4.32 -18.44
CA ALA A 118 -11.75 -3.61 -17.40
C ALA A 118 -10.79 -2.61 -18.07
N ILE A 119 -11.20 -1.34 -18.16
CA ILE A 119 -10.24 -0.25 -18.38
C ILE A 119 -9.30 -0.29 -17.18
N GLY A 120 -8.08 -0.83 -17.32
CA GLY A 120 -7.18 -0.80 -16.19
C GLY A 120 -6.73 0.63 -15.93
N LYS A 121 -6.76 0.94 -14.64
CA LYS A 121 -6.60 2.29 -14.14
C LYS A 121 -5.12 2.63 -14.16
N LEU A 122 -4.64 3.45 -15.10
CA LEU A 122 -3.34 4.08 -14.90
C LEU A 122 -3.46 5.00 -13.68
N GLY A 123 -3.00 4.49 -12.54
CA GLY A 123 -3.04 5.17 -11.27
C GLY A 123 -1.72 5.88 -10.99
N LEU A 124 -1.78 7.10 -10.47
CA LEU A 124 -0.60 7.86 -10.01
C LEU A 124 -0.41 7.74 -8.49
N GLY A 125 -1.20 6.89 -7.83
CA GLY A 125 -1.44 6.96 -6.39
C GLY A 125 -2.35 8.12 -6.04
N ARG A 126 -2.63 8.28 -4.75
CA ARG A 126 -3.41 9.39 -4.19
C ARG A 126 -2.47 10.42 -3.60
N LYS A 127 -2.44 11.63 -4.17
CA LYS A 127 -1.92 12.80 -3.47
C LYS A 127 -2.90 13.21 -2.37
N LEU A 128 -2.41 13.41 -1.16
CA LEU A 128 -3.25 13.84 -0.05
C LEU A 128 -3.54 15.34 -0.18
N PRO A 129 -4.80 15.78 0.03
CA PRO A 129 -5.13 17.20 -0.01
C PRO A 129 -4.46 17.97 1.13
N MET A 130 -4.24 17.30 2.26
CA MET A 130 -3.45 17.77 3.39
C MET A 130 -2.44 16.67 3.73
N PRO A 131 -1.13 16.96 3.77
CA PRO A 131 -0.14 16.01 4.21
C PRO A 131 -0.40 15.54 5.65
N ILE A 132 -0.04 14.29 5.94
CA ILE A 132 -0.20 13.71 7.28
C ILE A 132 1.18 13.62 7.92
N GLU A 133 1.38 14.32 9.02
CA GLU A 133 2.63 14.31 9.78
C GLU A 133 2.64 13.15 10.78
N VAL A 134 3.74 12.40 10.79
CA VAL A 134 4.02 11.34 11.77
C VAL A 134 5.27 11.76 12.55
N PRO A 135 5.11 12.34 13.74
CA PRO A 135 6.25 12.68 14.59
C PRO A 135 7.02 11.43 15.02
N GLY A 136 8.32 11.58 15.22
CA GLY A 136 9.19 10.53 15.74
C GLY A 136 8.69 9.98 17.07
N GLY A 137 8.89 8.69 17.30
CA GLY A 137 8.38 8.00 18.50
C GLY A 137 6.85 7.85 18.56
N THR A 138 6.12 8.36 17.55
CA THR A 138 4.68 8.17 17.45
C THR A 138 4.36 6.88 16.70
N GLN A 139 3.41 6.12 17.25
CA GLN A 139 2.93 4.91 16.58
C GLN A 139 2.05 5.26 15.38
N PHE A 140 2.31 4.59 14.26
CA PHE A 140 1.46 4.60 13.08
C PHE A 140 1.32 3.19 12.51
N LYS A 141 0.24 2.97 11.79
CA LYS A 141 0.02 1.75 11.01
C LYS A 141 -0.79 2.06 9.77
N ILE A 142 -0.62 1.22 8.76
CA ILE A 142 -1.53 1.16 7.62
C ILE A 142 -2.18 -0.20 7.63
N GLU A 143 -3.50 -0.22 7.49
CA GLU A 143 -4.26 -1.45 7.35
C GLU A 143 -4.81 -1.52 5.94
N VAL A 144 -4.50 -2.61 5.25
CA VAL A 144 -5.04 -2.92 3.93
C VAL A 144 -5.98 -4.10 4.08
N PHE A 145 -7.26 -3.87 3.81
CA PHE A 145 -8.27 -4.90 3.86
C PHE A 145 -8.41 -5.58 2.50
N GLN A 146 -8.25 -6.89 2.48
CA GLN A 146 -8.52 -7.76 1.34
C GLN A 146 -9.96 -8.26 1.44
N ALA A 147 -10.86 -7.74 0.60
CA ALA A 147 -12.26 -8.17 0.61
C ALA A 147 -12.47 -9.55 -0.02
N GLU A 148 -11.82 -9.83 -1.15
CA GLU A 148 -11.98 -11.07 -1.89
C GLU A 148 -10.71 -11.93 -1.87
N ALA A 149 -10.88 -13.24 -1.91
CA ALA A 149 -9.78 -14.19 -2.05
C ALA A 149 -9.16 -14.09 -3.45
N THR A 150 -7.85 -14.31 -3.54
CA THR A 150 -7.11 -14.43 -4.80
C THR A 150 -6.77 -15.89 -5.06
N ALA A 151 -6.73 -16.30 -6.33
CA ALA A 151 -6.43 -17.67 -6.73
C ALA A 151 -4.98 -18.07 -6.44
N ALA A 152 -4.05 -17.11 -6.54
CA ALA A 152 -2.66 -17.26 -6.15
C ALA A 152 -2.25 -16.14 -5.19
N ALA A 153 -1.29 -16.44 -4.30
CA ALA A 153 -0.75 -15.42 -3.41
C ALA A 153 -0.06 -14.32 -4.23
N MET A 154 -0.40 -13.06 -3.95
CA MET A 154 0.16 -11.90 -4.62
C MET A 154 0.68 -10.89 -3.61
N ASN A 155 1.82 -10.29 -3.94
CA ASN A 155 2.40 -9.21 -3.17
C ASN A 155 1.74 -7.90 -3.58
N VAL A 156 1.17 -7.18 -2.63
CA VAL A 156 0.54 -5.87 -2.80
C VAL A 156 1.37 -4.85 -2.04
N LYS A 157 2.15 -4.06 -2.77
CA LYS A 157 3.07 -3.07 -2.20
C LYS A 157 2.33 -1.76 -1.94
N CYS A 158 2.42 -1.27 -0.70
CA CYS A 158 1.99 0.06 -0.29
C CYS A 158 3.22 0.96 -0.17
N VAL A 159 3.20 2.13 -0.80
CA VAL A 159 4.29 3.10 -0.81
C VAL A 159 3.78 4.45 -0.30
N LEU A 160 4.42 4.96 0.74
CA LEU A 160 4.24 6.31 1.24
C LEU A 160 5.38 7.18 0.73
N ASN A 161 5.03 8.20 -0.05
CA ASN A 161 5.99 9.16 -0.59
C ASN A 161 5.82 10.42 0.24
N GLY A 162 6.92 10.94 0.76
CA GLY A 162 6.88 12.03 1.71
C GLY A 162 8.21 12.72 1.94
N ILE A 163 8.25 13.53 2.99
CA ILE A 163 9.44 14.25 3.43
C ILE A 163 9.86 13.68 4.77
N LEU A 164 11.10 13.21 4.85
CA LEU A 164 11.77 12.87 6.10
C LEU A 164 12.58 14.09 6.58
N GLU A 165 12.32 14.49 7.81
CA GLU A 165 13.02 15.58 8.49
C GLU A 165 13.74 15.05 9.73
N ARG A 166 14.91 15.62 10.04
CA ARG A 166 15.65 15.31 11.27
C ARG A 166 15.92 16.60 12.05
N GLY A 167 15.49 16.60 13.32
CA GLY A 167 15.71 17.65 14.32
C GLY A 167 17.18 17.85 14.67
#